data_AF-A0A3A8S675-F1
#
_entry.id   AF-A0A3A8S675-F1
#
_cell.length_a   1.000
_cell.length_b   1.000
_cell.length_c   1.000
_cell.angle_alpha   90.00
_cell.angle_beta   90.00
_cell.angle_gamma   90.00
#
_symmetry.space_group_name_H-M   'P 1'
#
loop_
_entity.id
_entity.type
_entity.pdbx_description
1 polymer ?
#
loop_
_entity_poly.entity_id
_entity_poly.type
_entity_poly.pdbx_seq_one_letter_code
_entity_poly.pdbx_strand_id
1 'polypeptide(L)'
;FTVADAARVSELLVRLQRDDGAIVYLNGTEVFRSNLPAGTVGYRTLAPATVSLPAEEQTWMSQAVDVAALRTGTNVLAVELHQSAANTSDARFNLELSATLTTAPTPISACYPFDMPTTAALRAAPK
;
A
#
# COMPACT_ATOMS: atom_id res chain seq x y z
N PHE A 1 -6.94 6.88 -4.85
CA PHE A 1 -5.62 7.53 -4.69
C PHE A 1 -4.77 7.23 -5.93
N THR A 2 -3.64 7.92 -6.11
CA THR A 2 -2.76 7.73 -7.28
C THR A 2 -1.36 7.36 -6.82
N VAL A 3 -0.74 6.38 -7.49
CA VAL A 3 0.64 5.94 -7.25
C VAL A 3 1.46 6.24 -8.50
N ALA A 4 2.55 7.00 -8.37
CA ALA A 4 3.36 7.41 -9.52
C ALA A 4 4.08 6.23 -10.20
N ASP A 5 4.58 5.29 -9.39
CA ASP A 5 5.22 4.06 -9.86
C ASP A 5 5.10 2.99 -8.77
N ALA A 6 4.26 1.98 -9.02
CA ALA A 6 4.04 0.89 -8.07
C ALA A 6 5.27 -0.01 -7.89
N ALA A 7 6.19 -0.06 -8.86
CA ALA A 7 7.42 -0.85 -8.76
C ALA A 7 8.38 -0.30 -7.71
N ARG A 8 8.18 0.95 -7.26
CA ARG A 8 8.95 1.58 -6.18
C ARG A 8 8.43 1.24 -4.79
N VAL A 9 7.28 0.59 -4.67
CA VAL A 9 6.70 0.24 -3.37
C VAL A 9 7.24 -1.13 -2.94
N SER A 10 7.97 -1.17 -1.84
CA SER A 10 8.51 -2.43 -1.29
C SER A 10 7.64 -3.04 -0.20
N GLU A 11 6.85 -2.22 0.49
CA GLU A 11 5.95 -2.69 1.54
C GLU A 11 4.67 -1.87 1.48
N LEU A 12 3.54 -2.54 1.77
CA LEU A 12 2.23 -1.91 1.90
C LEU A 12 1.56 -2.44 3.17
N LEU A 13 1.12 -1.52 4.02
CA LEU A 13 0.47 -1.85 5.27
C LEU A 13 -0.90 -1.14 5.35
N VAL A 14 -1.93 -1.91 5.62
CA VAL A 14 -3.24 -1.39 5.99
C VAL A 14 -3.38 -1.48 7.50
N ARG A 15 -3.88 -0.42 8.12
CA ARG A 15 -4.32 -0.44 9.52
C ARG A 15 -5.78 -0.04 9.60
N LEU A 16 -6.52 -0.72 10.46
CA LEU A 16 -7.97 -0.56 10.59
C LEU A 16 -8.38 -0.51 12.07
N GLN A 17 -9.20 0.48 12.39
CA GLN A 17 -10.09 0.48 13.54
C GLN A 17 -11.51 0.35 13.00
N ARG A 18 -12.36 -0.44 13.63
CA ARG A 18 -13.72 -0.67 13.15
C ARG A 18 -14.67 -1.04 14.28
N ASP A 19 -15.91 -0.68 14.10
CA ASP A 19 -17.05 -1.21 14.84
C ASP A 19 -17.48 -2.54 14.21
N ASP A 20 -17.71 -3.55 15.05
CA ASP A 20 -18.15 -4.92 14.76
C ASP A 20 -17.44 -5.75 13.67
N GLY A 21 -17.40 -5.38 12.40
CA GLY A 21 -16.82 -6.17 11.32
C GLY A 21 -16.46 -5.34 10.10
N ALA A 22 -15.43 -5.73 9.38
CA ALA A 22 -15.01 -4.97 8.19
C ALA A 22 -14.19 -5.78 7.18
N ILE A 23 -14.29 -5.38 5.91
CA ILE A 23 -13.42 -5.83 4.82
C ILE A 23 -12.83 -4.61 4.12
N VAL A 24 -11.51 -4.63 3.88
CA VAL A 24 -10.81 -3.65 3.07
C VAL A 24 -10.51 -4.26 1.71
N TYR A 25 -10.86 -3.52 0.67
CA TYR A 25 -10.60 -3.87 -0.73
C TYR A 25 -9.64 -2.89 -1.35
N LEU A 26 -8.62 -3.41 -2.04
CA LEU A 26 -7.76 -2.63 -2.93
C LEU A 26 -8.02 -3.07 -4.37
N ASN A 27 -8.44 -2.14 -5.21
CA ASN A 27 -8.71 -2.36 -6.63
C ASN A 27 -9.73 -3.48 -6.90
N GLY A 28 -10.68 -3.68 -5.98
CA GLY A 28 -11.71 -4.73 -6.03
C GLY A 28 -11.28 -6.07 -5.42
N THR A 29 -10.02 -6.21 -5.02
CA THR A 29 -9.50 -7.42 -4.35
C THR A 29 -9.53 -7.22 -2.84
N GLU A 30 -10.04 -8.19 -2.11
CA GLU A 30 -9.99 -8.20 -0.66
C GLU A 30 -8.53 -8.32 -0.17
N VAL A 31 -8.12 -7.38 0.68
CA VAL A 31 -6.74 -7.33 1.23
C VAL A 31 -6.70 -7.42 2.75
N PHE A 32 -7.83 -7.19 3.43
CA PHE A 32 -7.93 -7.35 4.87
C PHE A 32 -9.37 -7.65 5.28
N ARG A 33 -9.59 -8.71 6.07
CA ARG A 33 -10.86 -9.05 6.70
C ARG A 33 -10.70 -9.10 8.21
N SER A 34 -11.54 -8.37 8.93
CA SER A 34 -11.56 -8.36 10.39
C SER A 34 -12.95 -8.71 10.91
N ASN A 35 -13.01 -9.76 11.74
CA ASN A 35 -14.21 -10.24 12.42
C ASN A 35 -15.42 -10.44 11.49
N LEU A 36 -15.21 -11.21 10.43
CA LEU A 36 -16.25 -11.65 9.52
C LEU A 36 -16.05 -13.13 9.17
N PRO A 37 -17.13 -13.87 8.90
CA PRO A 37 -17.04 -15.28 8.52
C PRO A 37 -16.20 -15.43 7.24
N ALA A 38 -15.57 -16.59 7.08
CA ALA A 38 -14.90 -16.94 5.83
C ALA A 38 -15.91 -17.11 4.67
N GLY A 39 -15.41 -17.05 3.44
CA GLY A 39 -16.23 -17.21 2.23
C GLY A 39 -16.90 -15.91 1.77
N THR A 40 -17.99 -16.06 1.02
CA THR A 40 -18.73 -14.93 0.43
C THR A 40 -19.41 -14.10 1.51
N VAL A 41 -19.11 -12.82 1.51
CA VAL A 41 -19.74 -11.81 2.36
C VAL A 41 -20.62 -10.94 1.48
N GLY A 42 -21.80 -10.59 1.97
CA GLY A 42 -22.68 -9.62 1.33
C GLY A 42 -23.29 -8.68 2.36
N TYR A 43 -24.06 -7.71 1.90
CA TYR A 43 -24.57 -6.61 2.75
C TYR A 43 -25.42 -7.04 3.96
N ARG A 44 -25.91 -8.29 4.02
CA ARG A 44 -26.66 -8.85 5.16
C ARG A 44 -25.81 -9.72 6.10
N THR A 45 -24.57 -9.99 5.74
CA THR A 45 -23.66 -10.75 6.60
C THR A 45 -23.39 -9.93 7.85
N LEU A 46 -23.55 -10.54 9.02
CA LEU A 46 -23.27 -9.92 10.30
C LEU A 46 -21.85 -10.27 10.76
N ALA A 47 -21.24 -9.38 11.53
CA ALA A 47 -20.05 -9.71 12.31
C ALA A 47 -20.43 -10.76 13.38
N PRO A 48 -19.63 -11.83 13.57
CA PRO A 48 -19.96 -12.88 14.53
C PRO A 48 -19.78 -12.46 15.99
N ALA A 49 -18.99 -11.42 16.25
CA ALA A 49 -18.79 -10.87 17.59
C ALA A 49 -19.03 -9.36 17.59
N THR A 50 -19.67 -8.86 18.65
CA THR A 50 -19.79 -7.42 18.89
C THR A 50 -18.47 -6.87 19.43
N VAL A 51 -18.04 -5.72 18.93
CA VAL A 51 -16.91 -4.95 19.46
C VAL A 51 -17.45 -3.72 20.17
N SER A 52 -17.82 -3.89 21.43
CA SER A 52 -18.53 -2.87 22.23
C SER A 52 -17.67 -2.15 23.27
N LEU A 53 -16.42 -2.58 23.44
CA LEU A 53 -15.50 -1.95 24.39
C LEU A 53 -14.75 -0.80 23.70
N PRO A 54 -14.74 0.44 24.26
CA PRO A 54 -14.04 1.56 23.65
C PRO A 54 -12.57 1.28 23.35
N ALA A 55 -11.89 0.48 24.19
CA ALA A 55 -10.50 0.10 23.97
C ALA A 55 -10.31 -0.78 22.74
N GLU A 56 -11.26 -1.69 22.45
CA GLU A 56 -11.18 -2.57 21.29
C GLU A 56 -11.52 -1.82 20.00
N GLU A 57 -12.54 -0.97 20.02
CA GLU A 57 -12.87 -0.10 18.87
C GLU A 57 -11.74 0.89 18.52
N GLN A 58 -10.93 1.27 19.52
CA GLN A 58 -9.76 2.13 19.34
C GLN A 58 -8.47 1.34 19.08
N THR A 59 -8.52 0.01 18.99
CA THR A 59 -7.33 -0.78 18.69
C THR A 59 -7.09 -0.83 17.19
N TRP A 60 -5.90 -0.38 16.76
CA TRP A 60 -5.47 -0.51 15.38
C TRP A 60 -5.04 -1.94 15.09
N MET A 61 -5.77 -2.61 14.19
CA MET A 61 -5.37 -3.89 13.62
C MET A 61 -4.58 -3.65 12.34
N SER A 62 -3.46 -4.35 12.15
CA SER A 62 -2.57 -4.15 11.01
C SER A 62 -2.55 -5.39 10.11
N GLN A 63 -2.51 -5.17 8.80
CA GLN A 63 -2.40 -6.22 7.79
C GLN A 63 -1.40 -5.81 6.72
N ALA A 64 -0.37 -6.64 6.51
CA ALA A 64 0.52 -6.50 5.37
C ALA A 64 -0.24 -6.89 4.10
N VAL A 65 -0.13 -6.04 3.07
CA VAL A 65 -0.80 -6.23 1.79
C VAL A 65 0.27 -6.52 0.74
N ASP A 66 -0.02 -7.48 -0.14
CA ASP A 66 0.84 -7.74 -1.29
C ASP A 66 0.92 -6.48 -2.18
N VAL A 67 2.14 -5.99 -2.39
CA VAL A 67 2.41 -4.81 -3.23
C VAL A 67 1.95 -5.04 -4.67
N ALA A 68 1.81 -6.29 -5.13
CA ALA A 68 1.25 -6.65 -6.43
C ALA A 68 -0.23 -6.22 -6.59
N ALA A 69 -0.93 -5.93 -5.50
CA ALA A 69 -2.29 -5.38 -5.54
C ALA A 69 -2.33 -3.90 -5.98
N LEU A 70 -1.21 -3.17 -5.91
CA LEU A 70 -1.11 -1.80 -6.39
C LEU A 70 -0.95 -1.71 -7.91
N ARG A 71 -1.47 -0.63 -8.46
CA ARG A 71 -1.32 -0.27 -9.88
C ARG A 71 -0.55 1.04 -9.98
N THR A 72 0.34 1.16 -10.96
CA THR A 72 0.83 2.49 -11.37
C THR A 72 -0.35 3.29 -11.92
N GLY A 73 -0.52 4.51 -11.44
CA GLY A 73 -1.69 5.35 -11.69
C GLY A 73 -2.77 5.20 -10.63
N THR A 74 -4.04 5.16 -11.05
CA THR A 74 -5.20 5.23 -10.16
C THR A 74 -5.46 3.91 -9.44
N ASN A 75 -5.65 4.00 -8.12
CA ASN A 75 -6.03 2.92 -7.24
C ASN A 75 -7.30 3.28 -6.46
N VAL A 76 -8.14 2.28 -6.20
CA VAL A 76 -9.35 2.41 -5.37
C VAL A 76 -9.14 1.62 -4.09
N LEU A 77 -9.27 2.30 -2.95
CA LEU A 77 -9.35 1.66 -1.64
C LEU A 77 -10.80 1.79 -1.18
N ALA A 78 -11.43 0.68 -0.84
CA ALA A 78 -12.80 0.64 -0.35
C ALA A 78 -12.87 -0.15 0.95
N VAL A 79 -13.85 0.17 1.79
CA VAL A 79 -14.13 -0.52 3.05
C VAL A 79 -15.61 -0.88 3.10
N GLU A 80 -15.91 -2.12 3.41
CA GLU A 80 -17.25 -2.61 3.73
C GLU A 80 -17.34 -2.82 5.25
N LEU A 81 -18.32 -2.20 5.90
CA LEU A 81 -18.56 -2.33 7.35
C LEU A 81 -19.76 -3.23 7.60
N HIS A 82 -19.68 -4.04 8.64
CA HIS A 82 -20.70 -4.99 9.03
C HIS A 82 -20.94 -4.91 10.53
N GLN A 83 -22.19 -4.68 10.89
CA GLN A 83 -22.63 -4.70 12.27
C GLN A 83 -22.83 -6.14 12.75
N SER A 84 -22.74 -6.38 14.06
CA SER A 84 -23.01 -7.66 14.70
C SER A 84 -24.52 -7.89 14.90
N ALA A 85 -25.30 -6.81 14.88
CA ALA A 85 -26.77 -6.84 14.89
C ALA A 85 -27.35 -5.83 13.90
N ALA A 86 -28.52 -6.16 13.33
CA ALA A 86 -29.15 -5.35 12.28
C ALA A 86 -29.78 -4.02 12.77
N ASN A 87 -29.88 -3.83 14.08
CA ASN A 87 -30.60 -2.72 14.71
C ASN A 87 -29.71 -1.86 15.62
N THR A 88 -28.39 -1.81 15.36
CA THR A 88 -27.48 -0.85 15.97
C THR A 88 -27.53 0.48 15.24
N SER A 89 -27.26 1.58 15.95
CA SER A 89 -27.34 2.94 15.40
C SER A 89 -25.98 3.61 15.21
N ASP A 90 -24.91 3.06 15.79
CA ASP A 90 -23.56 3.55 15.58
C ASP A 90 -22.80 2.69 14.56
N ALA A 91 -21.86 3.36 13.90
CA ALA A 91 -20.88 2.76 13.02
C ALA A 91 -19.66 3.65 13.06
N ARG A 92 -18.50 3.07 13.38
CA ARG A 92 -17.22 3.79 13.46
C ARG A 92 -16.16 3.01 12.71
N PHE A 93 -15.27 3.71 12.02
CA PHE A 93 -14.04 3.13 11.51
C PHE A 93 -13.00 4.21 11.27
N ASN A 94 -11.72 3.85 11.38
CA ASN A 94 -10.61 4.63 10.87
C ASN A 94 -9.72 3.71 10.03
N LEU A 95 -9.09 4.26 8.99
CA LEU A 95 -8.24 3.51 8.07
C LEU A 95 -6.94 4.26 7.83
N GLU A 96 -5.83 3.53 7.86
CA GLU A 96 -4.52 4.00 7.43
C GLU A 96 -4.01 3.07 6.33
N LEU A 97 -3.48 3.66 5.25
CA LEU A 97 -2.70 2.94 4.24
C LEU A 97 -1.32 3.60 4.19
N SER A 98 -0.28 2.83 4.49
CA SER A 98 1.11 3.30 4.44
C SER A 98 1.94 2.41 3.52
N ALA A 99 2.93 3.03 2.87
CA ALA A 99 3.80 2.38 1.90
C ALA A 99 5.27 2.74 2.17
N THR A 100 6.14 1.73 2.11
CA THR A 100 7.59 1.92 2.10
C THR A 100 8.06 1.98 0.65
N LEU A 101 8.86 2.99 0.31
CA LEU A 101 9.41 3.15 -1.04
C LEU A 101 10.88 2.73 -1.09
N THR A 102 11.26 1.98 -2.11
CA THR A 102 12.67 1.79 -2.47
C THR A 102 13.20 3.05 -3.14
N THR A 103 14.38 3.50 -2.72
CA THR A 103 15.08 4.58 -3.42
C THR A 103 15.39 4.14 -4.85
N ALA A 104 15.18 5.04 -5.82
CA ALA A 104 15.73 4.80 -7.15
C ALA A 104 17.25 4.65 -7.00
N PRO A 105 17.92 3.77 -7.76
CA PRO A 105 19.36 3.90 -7.91
C PRO A 105 19.63 5.33 -8.37
N THR A 106 20.48 6.04 -7.63
CA THR A 106 20.96 7.36 -8.05
C THR A 106 21.53 7.16 -9.44
N PRO A 107 21.04 7.85 -10.49
CA PRO A 107 21.68 7.75 -11.79
C PRO A 107 23.13 8.14 -11.57
N ILE A 108 24.06 7.20 -11.80
CA ILE A 108 25.48 7.53 -11.88
C ILE A 108 25.59 8.48 -13.06
N SER A 109 25.65 9.78 -12.76
CA SER A 109 25.89 10.80 -13.75
C SER A 109 27.34 10.61 -14.19
N ALA A 110 27.56 9.66 -15.10
CA ALA A 110 28.85 9.43 -15.75
C ALA A 110 29.09 10.55 -16.76
N CYS A 111 29.20 11.79 -16.27
CA CYS A 111 29.93 12.83 -16.98
C CYS A 111 31.42 12.59 -16.74
N TYR A 112 31.98 11.64 -17.48
CA TYR A 112 33.37 11.74 -17.88
C TYR A 112 33.35 11.99 -19.39
N PRO A 113 33.44 13.24 -19.87
CA PRO A 113 34.07 13.43 -21.16
C PRO A 113 35.50 12.94 -20.98
N PHE A 114 35.76 11.70 -21.37
CA PHE A 114 37.12 11.30 -21.70
C PHE A 114 37.45 12.06 -22.98
N ASP A 115 38.01 13.24 -22.82
CA ASP A 115 38.55 14.03 -23.91
C ASP A 115 39.77 13.25 -24.43
N MET A 116 39.54 12.34 -25.37
CA MET A 116 40.62 11.75 -26.15
C MET A 116 41.22 12.88 -26.99
N PRO A 117 42.49 13.29 -26.78
CA PRO A 117 43.11 14.15 -27.76
C PRO A 117 43.21 13.37 -29.07
N THR A 118 42.46 13.81 -30.07
CA THR A 118 42.65 13.37 -31.45
C THR A 118 44.04 13.83 -31.88
N THR A 119 44.98 12.88 -31.91
CA THR A 119 46.32 12.98 -32.52
C THR A 119 47.38 13.68 -31.66
N ALA A 120 48.13 12.92 -30.86
CA ALA A 120 49.48 13.29 -30.46
C ALA A 120 50.49 12.59 -31.38
N ALA A 121 50.92 13.29 -32.44
CA ALA A 121 52.05 12.85 -33.24
C ALA A 121 53.35 13.16 -32.48
N LEU A 122 53.96 12.14 -31.90
CA LEU A 122 55.33 12.19 -31.39
C LEU A 122 56.31 11.89 -32.52
N ARG A 123 57.04 12.89 -33.04
CA ARG A 123 58.33 12.66 -33.73
C ARG A 123 59.33 13.80 -33.45
N ALA A 124 60.55 13.34 -33.15
CA ALA A 124 61.70 14.09 -32.66
C ALA A 124 62.51 14.78 -33.76
N ALA A 125 63.29 15.80 -33.40
CA ALA A 125 64.41 16.30 -34.18
C ALA A 125 65.69 16.30 -33.33
N PRO A 126 66.75 15.61 -33.77
CA PRO A 126 68.11 15.97 -33.40
C PRO A 126 68.96 16.33 -34.64
N LYS A 127 69.54 17.54 -34.53
CA LYS A 127 70.54 18.26 -35.35
C LYS A 127 70.19 18.63 -36.79
#